data_AF-A0A9E4ZSQ6-F1
#
_entry.id   AF-A0A9E4ZSQ6-F1
#
_cell.length_a   1.000
_cell.length_b   1.000
_cell.length_c   1.000
_cell.angle_alpha   90.00
_cell.angle_beta   90.00
_cell.angle_gamma   90.00
#
_symmetry.space_group_name_H-M   'P 1'
#
loop_
_entity.id
_entity.type
_entity.pdbx_description
1 polymer ?
#
loop_
_entity_poly.entity_id
_entity_poly.type
_entity_poly.pdbx_seq_one_letter_code
_entity_poly.pdbx_strand_id
1 'polypeptide(L)'
;MTIYLVIFVMVTLVSYLFFYHFKLLYTDIDSARYILSSLIESEATILAIVVTLSLVAVQLAASSSPRVIDIFKRTPDLWVLIVVYIFAIAYCVTLLKLIVDTQSRISDLENYILFAYYISMFAFIALIPYMWNILDLMKPSVVIGKLAERINEKSILAAASADGKLIEKDDPIQPIIDIMNASLMKYDYGTFREGLRVIMDSTIGILDENQDKTEKERIVKHVLYHLETVKRLAAESNGGMLVDEVMVDIKRSNFETN
;
A
#
# COMPACT_ATOMS: atom_id res chain seq x y z
N MET A 1 -9.52 -7.01 1.16
CA MET A 1 -10.62 -7.86 0.61
C MET A 1 -11.97 -7.65 1.28
N THR A 2 -12.08 -7.70 2.61
CA THR A 2 -13.37 -7.54 3.33
C THR A 2 -14.09 -6.22 3.02
N ILE A 3 -13.36 -5.10 2.98
CA ILE A 3 -13.93 -3.77 2.66
C ILE A 3 -14.52 -3.74 1.24
N TYR A 4 -13.82 -4.29 0.25
CA TYR A 4 -14.31 -4.36 -1.14
C TYR A 4 -15.55 -5.25 -1.28
N LEU A 5 -15.64 -6.34 -0.50
CA LEU A 5 -16.82 -7.20 -0.48
C LEU A 5 -18.02 -6.49 0.14
N VAL A 6 -17.82 -5.75 1.23
CA VAL A 6 -18.87 -4.92 1.85
C VAL A 6 -19.35 -3.84 0.88
N ILE A 7 -18.43 -3.16 0.19
CA ILE A 7 -18.76 -2.19 -0.86
C ILE A 7 -19.56 -2.86 -1.97
N PHE A 8 -19.14 -4.02 -2.44
CA PHE A 8 -19.85 -4.76 -3.49
C PHE A 8 -21.31 -5.04 -3.07
N VAL A 9 -21.53 -5.58 -1.87
CA VAL A 9 -22.86 -5.88 -1.34
C VAL A 9 -23.71 -4.61 -1.17
N MET A 10 -23.12 -3.53 -0.67
CA MET A 10 -23.79 -2.23 -0.53
C MET A 10 -24.22 -1.67 -1.89
N VAL A 11 -23.33 -1.69 -2.87
CA VAL A 11 -23.64 -1.22 -4.23
C VAL A 11 -24.71 -2.11 -4.85
N THR A 12 -24.66 -3.44 -4.69
CA THR A 12 -25.73 -4.34 -5.17
C THR A 12 -27.09 -3.96 -4.58
N LEU A 13 -27.13 -3.73 -3.27
CA LEU A 13 -28.36 -3.42 -2.55
C LEU A 13 -28.92 -2.04 -2.94
N VAL A 14 -28.06 -1.01 -3.00
CA VAL A 14 -28.47 0.35 -3.38
C VAL A 14 -28.91 0.40 -4.85
N SER A 15 -28.17 -0.23 -5.76
CA SER A 15 -28.56 -0.31 -7.16
C SER A 15 -29.89 -1.05 -7.34
N TYR A 16 -30.08 -2.18 -6.65
CA TYR A 16 -31.35 -2.92 -6.68
C TYR A 16 -32.53 -2.07 -6.19
N LEU A 17 -32.38 -1.37 -5.05
CA LEU A 17 -33.39 -0.47 -4.52
C LEU A 17 -33.68 0.70 -5.46
N PHE A 18 -32.64 1.28 -6.07
CA PHE A 18 -32.76 2.39 -7.00
C PHE A 18 -33.50 1.97 -8.28
N PHE A 19 -33.17 0.81 -8.87
CA PHE A 19 -33.86 0.29 -10.05
C PHE A 19 -35.30 -0.09 -9.77
N TYR A 20 -35.57 -0.70 -8.61
CA TYR A 20 -36.94 -1.00 -8.17
C TYR A 20 -37.79 0.28 -8.03
N HIS A 21 -37.20 1.35 -7.48
CA HIS A 21 -37.93 2.58 -7.19
C HIS A 21 -38.15 3.47 -8.42
N PHE A 22 -37.13 3.64 -9.26
CA PHE A 22 -37.16 4.61 -10.38
C PHE A 22 -37.68 4.05 -11.70
N LYS A 23 -37.92 2.73 -11.84
CA LYS A 23 -38.37 2.09 -13.08
C LYS A 23 -37.57 2.57 -14.32
N LEU A 24 -36.26 2.72 -14.16
CA LEU A 24 -35.31 3.26 -15.15
C LEU A 24 -35.06 2.34 -16.36
N LEU A 25 -35.98 1.42 -16.66
CA LEU A 25 -35.83 0.39 -17.69
C LEU A 25 -35.87 0.94 -19.12
N TYR A 26 -36.46 2.11 -19.34
CA TYR A 26 -36.53 2.70 -20.68
C TYR A 26 -35.33 3.61 -20.96
N THR A 27 -34.31 3.06 -21.61
CA THR A 27 -33.18 3.84 -22.14
C THR A 27 -33.21 3.81 -23.67
N ASP A 28 -33.21 5.00 -24.28
CA ASP A 28 -33.10 5.15 -25.74
C ASP A 28 -31.71 4.73 -26.26
N ILE A 29 -31.62 4.22 -27.50
CA ILE A 29 -30.40 3.65 -28.08
C ILE A 29 -29.25 4.65 -28.09
N ASP A 30 -29.53 5.88 -28.54
CA ASP A 30 -28.50 6.90 -28.70
C ASP A 30 -28.02 7.38 -27.34
N SER A 31 -28.93 7.45 -26.37
CA SER A 31 -28.61 7.73 -24.97
C SER A 31 -27.75 6.63 -24.35
N ALA A 32 -28.10 5.34 -24.56
CA ALA A 32 -27.32 4.22 -24.05
C ALA A 32 -25.89 4.20 -24.61
N ARG A 33 -25.74 4.43 -25.92
CA ARG A 33 -24.42 4.51 -26.57
C ARG A 33 -23.59 5.65 -26.02
N TYR A 34 -24.18 6.84 -25.93
CA TYR A 34 -23.50 8.01 -25.38
C TYR A 34 -23.00 7.73 -23.96
N ILE A 35 -23.86 7.20 -23.09
CA ILE A 35 -23.50 6.96 -21.69
C ILE A 35 -22.45 5.85 -21.56
N LEU A 36 -22.58 4.76 -22.32
CA LEU A 36 -21.55 3.70 -22.36
C LEU A 36 -20.20 4.23 -22.82
N SER A 37 -20.17 5.08 -23.85
CA SER A 37 -18.94 5.73 -24.32
C SER A 37 -18.34 6.64 -23.26
N SER A 38 -19.15 7.46 -22.58
CA SER A 38 -18.68 8.31 -21.48
C SER A 38 -18.17 7.50 -20.28
N LEU A 39 -18.80 6.36 -19.98
CA LEU A 39 -18.33 5.44 -18.94
C LEU A 39 -16.95 4.88 -19.29
N ILE A 40 -16.77 4.36 -20.51
CA ILE A 40 -15.47 3.83 -20.97
C ILE A 40 -14.37 4.90 -20.87
N GLU A 41 -14.65 6.12 -21.34
CA GLU A 41 -13.68 7.22 -21.33
C GLU A 41 -13.31 7.63 -19.90
N SER A 42 -14.31 7.79 -19.03
CA SER A 42 -14.08 8.18 -17.63
C SER A 42 -13.35 7.09 -16.83
N GLU A 43 -13.71 5.82 -17.00
CA GLU A 43 -13.04 4.68 -16.36
C GLU A 43 -11.58 4.56 -16.82
N ALA A 44 -11.33 4.67 -18.13
CA ALA A 44 -9.98 4.63 -18.68
C ALA A 44 -9.13 5.79 -18.15
N THR A 45 -9.70 7.00 -18.06
CA THR A 45 -9.03 8.19 -17.52
C THR A 45 -8.67 8.02 -16.05
N ILE A 46 -9.63 7.57 -15.23
CA ILE A 46 -9.38 7.33 -13.80
C ILE A 46 -8.32 6.23 -13.61
N LEU A 47 -8.41 5.13 -14.36
CA LEU A 47 -7.42 4.07 -14.30
C LEU A 47 -6.02 4.59 -14.64
N ALA A 48 -5.89 5.42 -15.67
CA ALA A 48 -4.61 6.04 -16.03
C ALA A 48 -4.06 6.90 -14.88
N ILE A 49 -4.89 7.76 -14.28
CA ILE A 49 -4.50 8.60 -13.13
C ILE A 49 -4.03 7.72 -11.95
N VAL A 50 -4.76 6.65 -11.65
CA VAL A 50 -4.42 5.72 -10.56
C VAL A 50 -3.05 5.06 -10.81
N VAL A 51 -2.81 4.60 -12.03
CA VAL A 51 -1.53 4.00 -12.41
C VAL A 51 -0.40 5.03 -12.29
N THR A 52 -0.62 6.27 -12.73
CA THR A 52 0.38 7.35 -12.60
C THR A 52 0.67 7.66 -11.13
N LEU A 53 -0.35 7.84 -10.29
CA LEU A 53 -0.16 8.13 -8.86
C LEU A 53 0.53 6.97 -8.14
N SER A 54 0.18 5.72 -8.48
CA SER A 54 0.87 4.52 -7.97
C SER A 54 2.34 4.55 -8.34
N LEU A 55 2.65 4.87 -9.60
CA LEU A 55 4.03 4.93 -10.07
C LEU A 55 4.82 6.03 -9.36
N VAL A 56 4.21 7.19 -9.11
CA VAL A 56 4.83 8.27 -8.32
C VAL A 56 5.09 7.80 -6.88
N ALA A 57 4.13 7.13 -6.23
CA ALA A 57 4.33 6.59 -4.89
C ALA A 57 5.47 5.55 -4.86
N VAL A 58 5.53 4.67 -5.87
CA VAL A 58 6.64 3.72 -6.06
C VAL A 58 7.97 4.46 -6.26
N GLN A 59 8.00 5.53 -7.05
CA GLN A 59 9.22 6.32 -7.29
C GLN A 59 9.69 7.01 -6.01
N LEU A 60 8.78 7.59 -5.22
CA LEU A 60 9.11 8.19 -3.93
C LEU A 60 9.66 7.14 -2.96
N ALA A 61 9.04 5.96 -2.91
CA ALA A 61 9.51 4.85 -2.09
C ALA A 61 10.88 4.30 -2.54
N ALA A 62 11.06 4.14 -3.85
CA ALA A 62 12.32 3.69 -4.48
C ALA A 62 13.46 4.69 -4.28
N SER A 63 13.15 6.00 -4.21
CA SER A 63 14.14 7.05 -3.94
C SER A 63 14.78 6.92 -2.56
N SER A 64 14.08 6.29 -1.62
CA SER A 64 14.62 5.95 -0.30
C SER A 64 15.34 4.61 -0.30
N SER A 65 14.81 3.57 -0.98
CA SER A 65 15.53 2.30 -1.21
C SER A 65 14.91 1.47 -2.34
N PRO A 66 15.72 0.89 -3.26
CA PRO A 66 15.23 -0.02 -4.30
C PRO A 66 14.44 -1.22 -3.75
N ARG A 67 14.69 -1.64 -2.50
CA ARG A 67 14.04 -2.78 -1.85
C ARG A 67 12.58 -2.49 -1.43
N VAL A 68 12.19 -1.22 -1.33
CA VAL A 68 10.80 -0.83 -0.96
C VAL A 68 9.83 -1.03 -2.14
N ILE A 69 10.33 -1.16 -3.38
CA ILE A 69 9.52 -1.45 -4.57
C ILE A 69 8.75 -2.77 -4.42
N ASP A 70 9.35 -3.78 -3.79
CA ASP A 70 8.74 -5.10 -3.62
C ASP A 70 7.57 -5.10 -2.63
N ILE A 71 7.41 -4.04 -1.82
CA ILE A 71 6.24 -3.84 -0.95
C ILE A 71 5.08 -3.29 -1.77
N PHE A 72 5.33 -2.29 -2.62
CA PHE A 72 4.29 -1.70 -3.46
C PHE A 72 3.77 -2.66 -4.53
N LYS A 73 4.63 -3.48 -5.13
CA LYS A 73 4.20 -4.53 -6.08
C LYS A 73 3.28 -5.57 -5.44
N ARG A 74 3.41 -5.77 -4.12
CA ARG A 74 2.69 -6.80 -3.36
C ARG A 74 1.42 -6.28 -2.71
N THR A 75 1.08 -5.00 -2.88
CA THR A 75 -0.20 -4.44 -2.41
C THR A 75 -1.34 -5.03 -3.26
N PRO A 76 -2.21 -5.89 -2.69
CA PRO A 76 -3.24 -6.57 -3.46
C PRO A 76 -4.32 -5.59 -3.96
N ASP A 77 -4.49 -4.46 -3.29
CA ASP A 77 -5.56 -3.50 -3.56
C ASP A 77 -5.43 -2.83 -4.94
N LEU A 78 -4.20 -2.53 -5.39
CA LEU A 78 -3.95 -1.96 -6.72
C LEU A 78 -4.34 -2.94 -7.82
N TRP A 79 -3.91 -4.20 -7.70
CA TRP A 79 -4.20 -5.24 -8.69
C TRP A 79 -5.69 -5.53 -8.78
N VAL A 80 -6.38 -5.61 -7.64
CA VAL A 80 -7.85 -5.77 -7.61
C VAL A 80 -8.53 -4.62 -8.34
N LEU A 81 -8.13 -3.37 -8.07
CA LEU A 81 -8.72 -2.21 -8.73
C LEU A 81 -8.47 -2.23 -10.25
N ILE A 82 -7.24 -2.51 -10.69
CA ILE A 82 -6.90 -2.61 -12.11
C ILE A 82 -7.76 -3.66 -12.81
N VAL A 83 -7.90 -4.85 -12.21
CA VAL A 83 -8.73 -5.93 -12.79
C VAL A 83 -10.19 -5.52 -12.89
N VAL A 84 -10.75 -4.89 -11.85
CA VAL A 84 -12.14 -4.41 -11.85
C VAL A 84 -12.37 -3.38 -12.96
N TYR A 85 -11.49 -2.39 -13.10
CA TYR A 85 -11.61 -1.35 -14.13
C TYR A 85 -11.43 -1.92 -15.54
N ILE A 86 -10.44 -2.79 -15.77
CA ILE A 86 -10.25 -3.44 -17.07
C ILE A 86 -11.49 -4.27 -17.44
N PHE A 87 -12.06 -4.99 -16.49
CA PHE A 87 -13.26 -5.78 -16.71
C PHE A 87 -14.48 -4.91 -17.01
N ALA A 88 -14.69 -3.81 -16.27
CA ALA A 88 -15.75 -2.84 -16.52
C ALA A 88 -15.64 -2.22 -17.93
N ILE A 89 -14.46 -1.74 -18.31
CA ILE A 89 -14.19 -1.17 -19.63
C ILE A 89 -14.46 -2.21 -20.73
N ALA A 90 -13.92 -3.43 -20.58
CA ALA A 90 -14.09 -4.49 -21.57
C ALA A 90 -15.58 -4.88 -21.73
N TYR A 91 -16.33 -4.91 -20.63
CA TYR A 91 -17.76 -5.15 -20.65
C TYR A 91 -18.52 -4.04 -21.39
N CYS A 92 -18.25 -2.77 -21.06
CA CYS A 92 -18.88 -1.62 -21.72
C CYS A 92 -18.55 -1.58 -23.23
N VAL A 93 -17.31 -1.86 -23.63
CA VAL A 93 -16.91 -1.93 -25.05
C VAL A 93 -17.64 -3.06 -25.78
N THR A 94 -17.76 -4.23 -25.15
CA THR A 94 -18.46 -5.39 -25.72
C THR A 94 -19.94 -5.09 -25.93
N LEU A 95 -20.56 -4.46 -24.92
CA LEU A 95 -21.95 -4.05 -24.99
C LEU A 95 -22.18 -2.97 -26.04
N LEU A 96 -21.28 -1.99 -26.15
CA LEU A 96 -21.36 -0.95 -27.17
C LEU A 96 -21.32 -1.54 -28.59
N LYS A 97 -20.47 -2.55 -28.83
CA LYS A 97 -20.45 -3.29 -30.11
C LYS A 97 -21.76 -4.04 -30.36
N LEU A 98 -22.32 -4.70 -29.33
CA LEU A 98 -23.56 -5.45 -29.46
C LEU A 98 -24.76 -4.55 -29.82
N ILE A 99 -24.83 -3.34 -29.27
CA ILE A 99 -25.85 -2.33 -29.58
C ILE A 99 -25.71 -1.81 -31.02
N VAL A 100 -24.49 -1.76 -31.56
CA VAL A 100 -24.27 -1.36 -32.97
C VAL A 100 -24.80 -2.42 -33.94
N ASP A 101 -24.60 -3.70 -33.63
CA ASP A 101 -24.97 -4.81 -34.50
C ASP A 101 -26.48 -5.16 -34.43
N THR A 102 -27.10 -5.00 -33.27
CA THR A 102 -28.45 -5.52 -32.97
C THR A 102 -29.53 -4.43 -32.97
N GLN A 103 -29.49 -3.52 -33.95
CA GLN A 103 -30.27 -2.26 -34.04
C GLN A 103 -31.82 -2.37 -33.84
N SER A 104 -32.38 -3.58 -33.66
CA SER A 104 -33.83 -3.87 -33.59
C SER A 104 -34.33 -4.66 -32.36
N ARG A 105 -33.49 -5.05 -31.37
CA ARG A 105 -33.93 -5.83 -30.19
C ARG A 105 -33.40 -5.30 -28.85
N ILE A 106 -33.78 -4.06 -28.49
CA ILE A 106 -33.27 -3.37 -27.30
C ILE A 106 -33.89 -3.88 -26.00
N SER A 107 -35.13 -4.36 -26.02
CA SER A 107 -35.81 -4.82 -24.79
C SER A 107 -35.08 -6.00 -24.12
N ASP A 108 -34.37 -6.82 -24.91
CA ASP A 108 -33.53 -7.90 -24.38
C ASP A 108 -32.16 -7.39 -23.87
N LEU A 109 -31.71 -6.20 -24.30
CA LEU A 109 -30.43 -5.59 -23.96
C LEU A 109 -30.46 -4.69 -22.73
N GLU A 110 -31.64 -4.28 -22.27
CA GLU A 110 -31.82 -3.41 -21.10
C GLU A 110 -31.08 -3.95 -19.87
N ASN A 111 -31.24 -5.24 -19.57
CA ASN A 111 -30.58 -5.86 -18.42
C ASN A 111 -29.04 -5.82 -18.49
N TYR A 112 -28.47 -5.89 -19.70
CA TYR A 112 -27.02 -5.81 -19.90
C TYR A 112 -26.52 -4.38 -19.73
N ILE A 113 -27.28 -3.38 -20.19
CA ILE A 113 -26.99 -1.96 -19.96
C ILE A 113 -27.05 -1.64 -18.46
N LEU A 114 -28.07 -2.14 -17.76
CA LEU A 114 -28.17 -2.00 -16.30
C LEU A 114 -26.97 -2.62 -15.57
N PHE A 115 -26.52 -3.78 -16.02
CA PHE A 115 -25.33 -4.41 -15.47
C PHE A 115 -24.05 -3.60 -15.74
N ALA A 116 -23.92 -2.97 -16.91
CA ALA A 116 -22.82 -2.05 -17.21
C ALA A 116 -22.81 -0.87 -16.23
N TYR A 117 -23.95 -0.24 -15.98
CA TYR A 117 -24.05 0.82 -14.97
C TYR A 117 -23.65 0.35 -13.57
N TYR A 118 -24.14 -0.83 -13.20
CA TYR A 118 -23.84 -1.41 -11.90
C TYR A 118 -22.34 -1.60 -11.71
N ILE A 119 -21.67 -2.20 -12.69
CA ILE A 119 -20.24 -2.49 -12.57
C ILE A 119 -19.38 -1.23 -12.60
N SER A 120 -19.76 -0.23 -13.40
CA SER A 120 -19.09 1.06 -13.43
C SER A 120 -19.25 1.84 -12.12
N MET A 121 -20.46 1.85 -11.55
CA MET A 121 -20.68 2.49 -10.24
C MET A 121 -19.86 1.81 -9.14
N PHE A 122 -19.79 0.49 -9.16
CA PHE A 122 -18.91 -0.27 -8.27
C PHE A 122 -17.44 0.11 -8.46
N ALA A 123 -16.96 0.23 -9.70
CA ALA A 123 -15.59 0.64 -10.00
C ALA A 123 -15.26 2.05 -9.45
N PHE A 124 -16.17 3.02 -9.59
CA PHE A 124 -15.99 4.36 -9.02
C PHE A 124 -15.93 4.35 -7.49
N ILE A 125 -16.80 3.59 -6.82
CA ILE A 125 -16.80 3.54 -5.34
C ILE A 125 -15.56 2.79 -4.83
N ALA A 126 -15.12 1.74 -5.52
CA ALA A 126 -13.92 0.99 -5.17
C ALA A 126 -12.64 1.84 -5.22
N LEU A 127 -12.65 2.98 -5.92
CA LEU A 127 -11.56 3.94 -5.95
C LEU A 127 -11.31 4.59 -4.57
N ILE A 128 -12.36 4.87 -3.80
CA ILE A 128 -12.26 5.59 -2.51
C ILE A 128 -11.35 4.88 -1.50
N PRO A 129 -11.58 3.59 -1.15
CA PRO A 129 -10.71 2.89 -0.20
C PRO A 129 -9.28 2.76 -0.72
N TYR A 130 -9.12 2.60 -2.03
CA TYR A 130 -7.81 2.57 -2.66
C TYR A 130 -7.07 3.90 -2.51
N MET A 131 -7.75 5.03 -2.77
CA MET A 131 -7.20 6.37 -2.60
C MET A 131 -6.71 6.60 -1.17
N TRP A 132 -7.51 6.21 -0.16
CA TRP A 132 -7.07 6.33 1.24
C TRP A 132 -5.83 5.50 1.53
N ASN A 133 -5.77 4.25 1.07
CA ASN A 133 -4.59 3.40 1.28
C ASN A 133 -3.32 3.99 0.62
N ILE A 134 -3.43 4.55 -0.59
CA ILE A 134 -2.29 5.20 -1.25
C ILE A 134 -1.87 6.48 -0.53
N LEU A 135 -2.82 7.33 -0.13
CA LEU A 135 -2.51 8.56 0.62
C LEU A 135 -1.82 8.24 1.95
N ASP A 136 -2.20 7.16 2.62
CA ASP A 136 -1.50 6.71 3.82
C ASP A 136 -0.11 6.15 3.50
N LEU A 137 0.05 5.39 2.42
CA LEU A 137 1.36 4.91 1.95
C LEU A 137 2.30 6.02 1.49
N MET A 138 1.81 7.22 1.21
CA MET A 138 2.67 8.39 0.94
C MET A 138 3.32 8.95 2.21
N LYS A 139 2.82 8.61 3.41
CA LYS A 139 3.41 9.04 4.68
C LYS A 139 4.58 8.13 5.03
N PRO A 140 5.80 8.67 5.23
CA PRO A 140 6.97 7.87 5.58
C PRO A 140 6.77 7.01 6.83
N SER A 141 6.07 7.52 7.84
CA SER A 141 5.76 6.79 9.08
C SER A 141 4.93 5.52 8.86
N VAL A 142 3.97 5.55 7.94
CA VAL A 142 3.14 4.38 7.60
C VAL A 142 3.97 3.34 6.85
N VAL A 143 4.86 3.77 5.95
CA VAL A 143 5.77 2.87 5.23
C VAL A 143 6.76 2.22 6.20
N ILE A 144 7.33 2.98 7.13
CA ILE A 144 8.21 2.48 8.19
C ILE A 144 7.47 1.44 9.05
N GLY A 145 6.24 1.73 9.48
CA GLY A 145 5.42 0.77 10.25
C GLY A 145 5.18 -0.54 9.51
N LYS A 146 4.77 -0.49 8.23
CA LYS A 146 4.58 -1.70 7.41
C LYS A 146 5.87 -2.47 7.15
N LEU A 147 7.01 -1.79 7.08
CA LEU A 147 8.32 -2.42 7.00
C LEU A 147 8.68 -3.14 8.29
N ALA A 148 8.36 -2.54 9.43
CA ALA A 148 8.66 -3.09 10.73
C ALA A 148 7.87 -4.33 11.09
N GLU A 149 6.70 -4.54 10.51
CA GLU A 149 5.98 -5.83 10.59
C GLU A 149 6.81 -6.99 10.05
N ARG A 150 7.79 -6.73 9.17
CA ARG A 150 8.74 -7.75 8.69
C ARG A 150 9.84 -8.05 9.70
N ILE A 151 10.09 -7.17 10.68
CA ILE A 151 11.07 -7.37 11.75
C ILE A 151 10.47 -8.35 12.75
N ASN A 152 10.69 -9.64 12.52
CA ASN A 152 10.34 -10.73 13.43
C ASN A 152 11.54 -11.63 13.68
N GLU A 153 11.50 -12.42 14.76
CA GLU A 153 12.59 -13.31 15.17
C GLU A 153 13.16 -14.14 14.01
N LYS A 154 12.29 -14.80 13.24
CA LYS A 154 12.69 -15.68 12.13
C LYS A 154 13.43 -14.92 11.03
N SER A 155 12.93 -13.74 10.66
CA SER A 155 13.53 -12.90 9.62
C SER A 155 14.89 -12.34 10.05
N ILE A 156 15.03 -11.89 11.31
CA ILE A 156 16.30 -11.39 11.82
C ILE A 156 17.31 -12.53 11.94
N LEU A 157 16.92 -13.69 12.48
CA LEU A 157 17.83 -14.83 12.61
C LEU A 157 18.25 -15.39 11.25
N ALA A 158 17.39 -15.31 10.24
CA ALA A 158 17.73 -15.65 8.86
C ALA A 158 18.75 -14.67 8.26
N ALA A 159 18.62 -13.37 8.55
CA ALA A 159 19.57 -12.34 8.12
C ALA A 159 20.89 -12.38 8.91
N ALA A 160 20.81 -12.64 10.22
CA ALA A 160 21.91 -12.76 11.16
C ALA A 160 22.56 -14.14 11.06
N SER A 161 23.21 -14.46 9.94
CA SER A 161 23.87 -15.75 9.71
C SER A 161 24.85 -16.15 10.84
N ALA A 162 24.95 -17.45 11.12
CA ALA A 162 25.79 -18.03 12.19
C ALA A 162 27.31 -17.85 12.01
N ASP A 163 27.77 -17.37 10.85
CA ASP A 163 29.20 -17.28 10.47
C ASP A 163 29.70 -15.85 10.17
N GLY A 164 28.97 -14.80 10.57
CA GLY A 164 29.44 -13.42 10.41
C GLY A 164 29.54 -12.91 8.96
N LYS A 165 29.14 -13.71 7.97
CA LYS A 165 28.88 -13.26 6.59
C LYS A 165 27.40 -12.90 6.46
N LEU A 166 27.15 -11.59 6.37
CA LEU A 166 25.85 -10.99 6.12
C LEU A 166 25.27 -11.55 4.81
N ILE A 167 24.21 -12.37 4.89
CA ILE A 167 23.37 -12.62 3.72
C ILE A 167 22.48 -11.40 3.57
N GLU A 168 23.03 -10.39 2.92
CA GLU A 168 22.50 -9.05 2.70
C GLU A 168 21.17 -9.02 1.91
N LYS A 169 20.73 -10.16 1.38
CA LYS A 169 19.74 -10.22 0.30
C LYS A 169 18.31 -9.93 0.75
N ASP A 170 17.98 -10.08 2.03
CA ASP A 170 16.62 -9.87 2.54
C ASP A 170 16.60 -9.44 4.02
N ASP A 171 17.52 -8.56 4.40
CA ASP A 171 17.55 -7.98 5.75
C ASP A 171 16.31 -7.09 5.97
N PRO A 172 15.44 -7.39 6.97
CA PRO A 172 14.20 -6.65 7.21
C PRO A 172 14.43 -5.25 7.78
N ILE A 173 15.61 -4.98 8.38
CA ILE A 173 15.96 -3.70 8.99
C ILE A 173 16.49 -2.73 7.93
N GLN A 174 17.23 -3.24 6.92
CA GLN A 174 17.90 -2.42 5.91
C GLN A 174 16.99 -1.40 5.19
N PRO A 175 15.76 -1.73 4.74
CA PRO A 175 14.91 -0.75 4.06
C PRO A 175 14.50 0.42 4.98
N ILE A 176 14.38 0.17 6.29
CA ILE A 176 14.10 1.24 7.27
C ILE A 176 15.34 2.12 7.44
N ILE A 177 16.53 1.53 7.52
CA ILE A 177 17.80 2.27 7.57
C ILE A 177 17.99 3.17 6.34
N ASP A 178 17.66 2.66 5.16
CA ASP A 178 17.75 3.43 3.93
C ASP A 178 16.78 4.64 3.94
N ILE A 179 15.54 4.46 4.43
CA ILE A 179 14.57 5.55 4.64
C ILE A 179 15.11 6.56 5.67
N MET A 180 15.67 6.08 6.79
CA MET A 180 16.27 6.92 7.82
C MET A 180 17.40 7.77 7.23
N ASN A 181 18.33 7.18 6.48
CA ASN A 181 19.42 7.91 5.83
C ASN A 181 18.91 8.95 4.83
N ALA A 182 17.93 8.57 4.00
CA ALA A 182 17.30 9.51 3.06
C ALA A 182 16.60 10.67 3.77
N SER A 183 15.98 10.42 4.93
CA SER A 183 15.31 11.45 5.74
C SER A 183 16.33 12.40 6.42
N LEU A 184 17.45 11.88 6.92
CA LEU A 184 18.57 12.66 7.46
C LEU A 184 19.13 13.63 6.42
N MET A 185 19.36 13.15 5.19
CA MET A 185 19.84 14.00 4.09
C MET A 185 18.86 15.11 3.70
N LYS A 186 17.56 14.90 3.95
CA LYS A 186 16.49 15.87 3.69
C LYS A 186 16.14 16.73 4.92
N TYR A 187 16.87 16.60 6.03
CA TYR A 187 16.59 17.26 7.31
C TYR A 187 15.20 16.93 7.89
N ASP A 188 14.61 15.80 7.49
CA ASP A 188 13.36 15.28 8.07
C ASP A 188 13.67 14.40 9.28
N TYR A 189 14.01 15.07 10.38
CA TYR A 189 14.36 14.42 11.63
C TYR A 189 13.18 13.67 12.28
N GLY A 190 11.94 14.04 11.93
CA GLY A 190 10.74 13.35 12.39
C GLY A 190 10.67 11.93 11.85
N THR A 191 10.85 11.78 10.53
CA THR A 191 10.90 10.47 9.87
C THR A 191 12.10 9.64 10.36
N PHE A 192 13.26 10.29 10.58
CA PHE A 192 14.45 9.62 11.13
C PHE A 192 14.19 9.02 12.52
N ARG A 193 13.65 9.84 13.45
CA ARG A 193 13.33 9.40 14.82
C ARG A 193 12.30 8.28 14.83
N GLU A 194 11.30 8.35 13.95
CA GLU A 194 10.28 7.32 13.83
C GLU A 194 10.88 5.98 13.36
N GLY A 195 11.79 6.01 12.37
CA GLY A 195 12.51 4.80 11.93
C GLY A 195 13.30 4.14 13.07
N LEU A 196 14.02 4.94 13.85
CA LEU A 196 14.79 4.45 15.00
C LEU A 196 13.89 3.85 16.07
N ARG A 197 12.82 4.56 16.45
CA ARG A 197 11.83 4.10 17.45
C ARG A 197 11.25 2.75 17.06
N VAL A 198 10.82 2.60 15.81
CA VAL A 198 10.15 1.39 15.34
C VAL A 198 11.09 0.18 15.29
N ILE A 199 12.34 0.34 14.85
CA ILE A 199 13.34 -0.75 14.92
C ILE A 199 13.53 -1.21 16.36
N MET A 200 13.58 -0.26 17.30
CA MET A 200 13.77 -0.54 18.71
C MET A 200 12.56 -1.25 19.34
N ASP A 201 11.35 -0.73 19.12
CA ASP A 201 10.11 -1.33 19.63
C ASP A 201 9.95 -2.77 19.13
N SER A 202 10.18 -3.01 17.83
CA SER A 202 10.16 -4.37 17.25
C SER A 202 11.24 -5.28 17.85
N THR A 203 12.45 -4.77 18.08
CA THR A 203 13.54 -5.56 18.67
C THR A 203 13.24 -5.94 20.12
N ILE A 204 12.74 -4.99 20.92
CA ILE A 204 12.37 -5.24 22.33
C ILE A 204 11.27 -6.31 22.39
N GLY A 205 10.22 -6.20 21.55
CA GLY A 205 9.17 -7.20 21.48
C GLY A 205 9.70 -8.62 21.20
N ILE A 206 10.63 -8.76 20.26
CA ILE A 206 11.26 -10.05 19.96
C ILE A 206 12.10 -10.56 21.14
N LEU A 207 12.83 -9.67 21.83
CA LEU A 207 13.66 -10.05 22.98
C LEU A 207 12.83 -10.45 24.20
N ASP A 208 11.65 -9.89 24.38
CA ASP A 208 10.73 -10.26 25.47
C ASP A 208 10.08 -11.63 25.20
N GLU A 209 9.75 -11.93 23.94
CA GLU A 209 9.11 -13.19 23.55
C GLU A 209 10.09 -14.37 23.45
N ASN A 210 11.32 -14.14 23.01
CA ASN A 210 12.30 -15.21 22.81
C ASN A 210 12.83 -15.72 24.18
N GLN A 211 13.10 -17.02 24.32
CA GLN A 211 13.68 -17.60 25.54
C GLN A 211 15.13 -18.09 25.38
N ASP A 212 15.65 -18.20 24.16
CA ASP A 212 17.03 -18.62 23.87
C ASP A 212 18.00 -17.45 23.97
N LYS A 213 18.93 -17.54 24.93
CA LYS A 213 19.95 -16.53 25.19
C LYS A 213 20.91 -16.32 24.00
N THR A 214 21.20 -17.36 23.23
CA THR A 214 22.11 -17.33 22.08
C THR A 214 21.46 -16.61 20.89
N GLU A 215 20.16 -16.83 20.67
CA GLU A 215 19.40 -16.14 19.63
C GLU A 215 19.23 -14.66 19.97
N LYS A 216 18.91 -14.33 21.23
CA LYS A 216 18.88 -12.93 21.71
C LYS A 216 20.21 -12.21 21.44
N GLU A 217 21.34 -12.84 21.75
CA GLU A 217 22.64 -12.22 21.51
C GLU A 217 22.89 -11.96 20.01
N ARG A 218 22.50 -12.89 19.14
CA ARG A 218 22.61 -12.72 17.68
C ARG A 218 21.73 -11.59 17.16
N ILE A 219 20.48 -11.50 17.64
CA ILE A 219 19.54 -10.44 17.28
C ILE A 219 20.08 -9.08 17.70
N VAL A 220 20.53 -8.95 18.97
CA VAL A 220 21.11 -7.70 19.49
C VAL A 220 22.34 -7.29 18.70
N LYS A 221 23.29 -8.21 18.43
CA LYS A 221 24.47 -7.91 17.61
C LYS A 221 24.12 -7.40 16.22
N HIS A 222 23.13 -8.02 15.58
CA HIS A 222 22.71 -7.64 14.24
C HIS A 222 22.05 -6.25 14.22
N VAL A 223 21.18 -5.95 15.18
CA VAL A 223 20.56 -4.62 15.32
C VAL A 223 21.61 -3.55 15.67
N LEU A 224 22.52 -3.84 16.61
CA LEU A 224 23.58 -2.91 17.00
C LEU A 224 24.50 -2.56 15.82
N TYR A 225 24.81 -3.52 14.96
CA TYR A 225 25.59 -3.27 13.73
C TYR A 225 24.94 -2.20 12.84
N HIS A 226 23.62 -2.28 12.64
CA HIS A 226 22.87 -1.28 11.88
C HIS A 226 22.81 0.07 12.59
N LEU A 227 22.61 0.09 13.91
CA LEU A 227 22.58 1.32 14.70
C LEU A 227 23.93 2.05 14.71
N GLU A 228 25.05 1.32 14.81
CA GLU A 228 26.39 1.90 14.69
C GLU A 228 26.64 2.50 13.31
N THR A 229 26.16 1.82 12.26
CA THR A 229 26.27 2.31 10.88
C THR A 229 25.50 3.62 10.69
N VAL A 230 24.26 3.68 11.20
CA VAL A 230 23.46 4.91 11.21
C VAL A 230 24.13 6.01 12.02
N LYS A 231 24.63 5.70 13.22
CA LYS A 231 25.30 6.68 14.09
C LYS A 231 26.48 7.33 13.39
N ARG A 232 27.31 6.54 12.70
CA ARG A 232 28.44 7.07 11.92
C ARG A 232 27.97 8.03 10.82
N LEU A 233 26.96 7.64 10.05
CA LEU A 233 26.39 8.46 8.97
C LEU A 233 25.71 9.75 9.50
N ALA A 234 25.05 9.69 10.66
CA ALA A 234 24.46 10.84 11.31
C ALA A 234 25.51 11.83 11.86
N ALA A 235 26.62 11.31 12.41
CA ALA A 235 27.73 12.12 12.89
C ALA A 235 28.43 12.88 11.76
N GLU A 236 28.52 12.28 10.57
CA GLU A 236 29.08 12.92 9.37
C GLU A 236 28.13 13.98 8.76
N SER A 237 26.84 13.96 9.08
CA SER A 237 25.80 14.80 8.44
C SER A 237 25.22 15.93 9.32
N ASN A 238 25.95 16.46 10.31
CA ASN A 238 25.44 17.44 11.30
C ASN A 238 24.22 16.94 12.14
N GLY A 239 23.85 15.66 12.04
CA GLY A 239 22.72 15.03 12.75
C GLY A 239 23.11 14.23 14.00
N GLY A 240 24.38 14.21 14.38
CA GLY A 240 24.90 13.36 15.48
C GLY A 240 24.25 13.59 16.84
N MET A 241 23.77 14.82 17.12
CA MET A 241 23.13 15.17 18.39
C MET A 241 21.80 14.43 18.62
N LEU A 242 21.06 14.12 17.56
CA LEU A 242 19.75 13.46 17.64
C LEU A 242 19.84 11.96 17.93
N VAL A 243 20.87 11.28 17.41
CA VAL A 243 21.08 9.85 17.68
C VAL A 243 21.42 9.64 19.16
N ASP A 244 22.26 10.51 19.71
CA ASP A 244 22.62 10.46 21.13
C ASP A 244 21.44 10.84 22.04
N GLU A 245 20.62 11.83 21.66
CA GLU A 245 19.40 12.21 22.40
C GLU A 245 18.35 11.08 22.43
N VAL A 246 18.09 10.42 21.29
CA VAL A 246 17.15 9.30 21.24
C VAL A 246 17.69 8.05 21.96
N MET A 247 19.00 7.75 21.86
CA MET A 247 19.62 6.69 22.66
C MET A 247 19.49 6.97 24.16
N VAL A 248 19.61 8.22 24.59
CA VAL A 248 19.47 8.62 26.00
C VAL A 248 18.01 8.54 26.47
N ASP A 249 17.05 9.02 25.69
CA ASP A 249 15.61 8.94 26.00
C ASP A 249 15.17 7.48 26.20
N ILE A 250 15.68 6.59 25.36
CA ILE A 250 15.34 5.17 25.40
C ILE A 250 16.04 4.46 26.55
N LYS A 251 17.30 4.81 26.83
CA LYS A 251 17.99 4.32 28.03
C LYS A 251 17.21 4.72 29.28
N ARG A 252 16.64 5.93 29.32
CA ARG A 252 15.81 6.43 30.42
C ARG A 252 14.48 5.67 30.54
N SER A 253 13.80 5.39 29.42
CA SER A 253 12.58 4.57 29.36
C SER A 253 12.76 3.16 29.94
N ASN A 254 13.92 2.51 29.72
CA ASN A 254 14.20 1.17 30.23
C ASN A 254 14.62 1.13 31.72
N PHE A 255 14.86 2.28 32.35
CA PHE A 255 15.16 2.36 33.79
C PHE A 255 13.94 2.72 34.65
N GLU A 256 12.80 3.07 34.04
CA GLU A 256 11.55 3.36 34.77
C GLU A 256 10.61 2.13 34.88
N THR A 257 10.98 0.99 34.30
CA THR A 257 10.21 -0.27 34.30
C THR A 257 10.88 -1.44 35.05
N ASN A 258 11.92 -1.19 35.85
CA ASN A 258 12.45 -2.12 36.86
C ASN A 258 12.29 -1.54 38.27
#